data_AF-G0L9C5-F1
#
_entry.id   AF-G0L9C5-F1
#
_cell.length_a   1.000
_cell.length_b   1.000
_cell.length_c   1.000
_cell.angle_alpha   90.00
_cell.angle_beta   90.00
_cell.angle_gamma   90.00
#
_symmetry.space_group_name_H-M   'P 1'
#
loop_
_entity.id
_entity.type
_entity.pdbx_description
1 polymer ?
#
loop_
_entity_poly.entity_id
_entity_poly.type
_entity_poly.pdbx_seq_one_letter_code
_entity_poly.pdbx_strand_id
1 'polypeptide(L)'
;MAKPEKNGILVCKGAICNCTMAPGVPSLPMEVITQQKYYINDDQGTQKLIATDLEKTVASVNFTTCKPGTPSSMPCAANLEWSGFYENIELPNGGKPLLDTSTAQCSAGGGTITIFNHGQTISIPASTLEDADEDIHSQLNPMVNLGTAKYRNEDYDGIELI
;
A
#
# COMPACT_ATOMS: atom_id res chain seq x y z
N MET A 1 -1.55 -9.54 32.36
CA MET A 1 -1.34 -10.30 31.12
C MET A 1 -0.74 -9.35 30.11
N ALA A 2 0.44 -9.65 29.56
CA ALA A 2 1.06 -8.82 28.53
C ALA A 2 0.26 -8.99 27.22
N LYS A 3 -0.09 -7.88 26.56
CA LYS A 3 -0.64 -7.95 25.20
C LYS A 3 0.44 -8.55 24.30
N PRO A 4 0.10 -9.51 23.42
CA PRO A 4 1.08 -10.03 22.47
C PRO A 4 1.58 -8.88 21.57
N GLU A 5 2.90 -8.74 21.46
CA GLU A 5 3.49 -7.82 20.49
C GLU A 5 3.21 -8.33 19.08
N LYS A 6 2.39 -7.59 18.33
CA LYS A 6 2.23 -7.84 16.89
C LYS A 6 3.36 -7.13 16.16
N ASN A 7 4.30 -7.91 15.63
CA ASN A 7 5.32 -7.42 14.71
C ASN A 7 4.72 -7.34 13.30
N GLY A 8 4.73 -6.16 12.70
CA GLY A 8 4.25 -5.92 11.34
C GLY A 8 4.58 -4.52 10.87
N ILE A 9 4.59 -4.32 9.55
CA ILE A 9 4.85 -3.03 8.92
C ILE A 9 3.51 -2.30 8.75
N LEU A 10 3.45 -1.03 9.15
CA LEU A 10 2.24 -0.21 8.98
C LEU A 10 1.88 -0.06 7.49
N VAL A 11 0.58 -0.05 7.20
CA VAL A 11 0.07 0.03 5.83
C VAL A 11 -0.42 1.44 5.55
N CYS A 12 -0.18 1.94 4.33
CA CYS A 12 -0.62 3.26 3.91
C CYS A 12 -1.28 3.25 2.53
N LYS A 13 -1.83 4.40 2.13
CA LYS A 13 -2.29 4.67 0.77
C LYS A 13 -1.25 4.21 -0.25
N GLY A 14 -1.73 3.54 -1.29
CA GLY A 14 -0.91 2.91 -2.32
C GLY A 14 -0.59 1.43 -2.04
N ALA A 15 -1.03 0.86 -0.92
CA ALA A 15 -0.88 -0.55 -0.62
C ALA A 15 -1.56 -1.44 -1.67
N ILE A 16 -0.98 -2.62 -1.92
CA ILE A 16 -1.55 -3.60 -2.87
C ILE A 16 -2.18 -4.73 -2.06
N CYS A 17 -3.48 -4.96 -2.30
CA CYS A 17 -4.26 -5.99 -1.61
C CYS A 17 -4.65 -7.10 -2.59
N ASN A 18 -4.69 -8.35 -2.16
CA ASN A 18 -5.23 -9.47 -2.94
C ASN A 18 -6.56 -9.93 -2.35
N CYS A 19 -7.47 -10.43 -3.20
CA CYS A 19 -8.73 -11.03 -2.78
C CYS A 19 -8.84 -12.46 -3.32
N THR A 20 -9.19 -13.42 -2.45
CA THR A 20 -9.34 -14.83 -2.85
C THR A 20 -10.46 -15.06 -3.88
N MET A 21 -11.41 -14.14 -4.01
CA MET A 21 -12.49 -14.19 -5.00
C MET A 21 -12.11 -13.59 -6.35
N ALA A 22 -10.94 -12.97 -6.49
CA ALA A 22 -10.43 -12.41 -7.75
C ALA A 22 -8.95 -12.79 -7.95
N PRO A 23 -8.61 -14.09 -7.96
CA PRO A 23 -7.22 -14.52 -8.09
C PRO A 23 -6.65 -14.11 -9.44
N GLY A 24 -5.42 -13.58 -9.44
CA GLY A 24 -4.70 -13.22 -10.67
C GLY A 24 -5.21 -11.97 -11.39
N VAL A 25 -6.19 -11.25 -10.83
CA VAL A 25 -6.54 -9.91 -11.31
C VAL A 25 -5.54 -8.90 -10.74
N PRO A 26 -4.94 -8.03 -11.57
CA PRO A 26 -4.10 -6.96 -11.07
C PRO A 26 -4.87 -6.07 -10.09
N SER A 27 -4.36 -6.01 -8.86
CA SER A 27 -4.96 -5.18 -7.82
C SER A 27 -4.57 -3.72 -8.00
N LEU A 28 -5.57 -2.85 -7.96
CA LEU A 28 -5.34 -1.41 -7.93
C LEU A 28 -4.82 -0.99 -6.54
N PRO A 29 -4.01 0.08 -6.46
CA PRO A 29 -3.53 0.58 -5.18
C PRO A 29 -4.70 1.00 -4.27
N MET A 30 -4.59 0.67 -2.99
CA MET A 30 -5.54 1.07 -1.95
C MET A 30 -5.57 2.59 -1.79
N GLU A 31 -6.77 3.12 -1.62
CA GLU A 31 -7.02 4.48 -1.16
C GLU A 31 -7.34 4.50 0.34
N VAL A 32 -6.99 5.61 1.00
CA VAL A 32 -7.35 5.87 2.40
C VAL A 32 -8.36 7.00 2.41
N ILE A 33 -9.63 6.68 2.68
CA ILE A 33 -10.74 7.63 2.59
C ILE A 33 -11.31 8.02 3.95
N THR A 34 -10.89 7.33 5.03
CA THR A 34 -11.47 7.51 6.37
C THR A 34 -10.76 8.56 7.22
N GLN A 35 -9.60 9.08 6.77
CA GLN A 35 -8.81 10.10 7.47
C GLN A 35 -7.92 10.87 6.48
N GLN A 36 -7.46 12.06 6.88
CA GLN A 36 -6.68 12.98 6.02
C GLN A 36 -5.49 13.65 6.76
N LYS A 37 -5.04 13.08 7.89
CA LYS A 37 -4.09 13.74 8.81
C LYS A 37 -2.84 12.94 9.10
N TYR A 38 -2.93 11.62 9.13
CA TYR A 38 -1.87 10.76 9.64
C TYR A 38 -1.15 10.11 8.47
N TYR A 39 0.11 10.48 8.30
CA TYR A 39 0.99 10.02 7.22
C TYR A 39 2.17 9.23 7.79
N ILE A 40 2.78 8.37 6.97
CA ILE A 40 3.96 7.58 7.36
C ILE A 40 5.04 7.67 6.28
N ASN A 41 6.29 7.91 6.70
CA ASN A 41 7.47 7.97 5.83
C ASN A 41 7.27 8.87 4.60
N ASP A 42 6.67 10.04 4.84
CA ASP A 42 6.35 11.06 3.86
C ASP A 42 6.64 12.42 4.47
N ASP A 43 7.80 12.98 4.13
CA ASP A 43 8.32 14.22 4.71
C ASP A 43 7.38 15.42 4.48
N GLN A 44 6.63 15.39 3.38
CA GLN A 44 5.65 16.43 3.06
C GLN A 44 4.28 16.14 3.68
N GLY A 45 4.02 14.90 4.09
CA GLY A 45 2.76 14.47 4.67
C GLY A 45 1.58 14.70 3.72
N THR A 46 1.69 14.24 2.47
CA THR A 46 0.66 14.48 1.43
C THR A 46 0.15 13.24 0.72
N GLN A 47 0.95 12.17 0.65
CA GLN A 47 0.69 10.99 -0.16
C GLN A 47 0.45 9.72 0.67
N LYS A 48 1.22 9.52 1.75
CA LYS A 48 1.25 8.22 2.48
C LYS A 48 0.35 8.18 3.70
N LEU A 49 -0.94 8.47 3.51
CA LEU A 49 -1.95 8.35 4.57
C LEU A 49 -1.96 6.93 5.15
N ILE A 50 -1.91 6.79 6.48
CA ILE A 50 -2.00 5.50 7.17
C ILE A 50 -3.39 4.90 6.97
N ALA A 51 -3.44 3.65 6.53
CA ALA A 51 -4.68 2.88 6.38
C ALA A 51 -5.14 2.32 7.72
N THR A 52 -6.46 2.24 7.92
CA THR A 52 -7.06 1.75 9.16
C THR A 52 -8.08 0.64 8.91
N ASP A 53 -8.51 -0.03 9.98
CA ASP A 53 -9.60 -1.01 9.98
C ASP A 53 -10.98 -0.42 9.55
N LEU A 54 -11.08 0.89 9.35
CA LEU A 54 -12.26 1.56 8.80
C LEU A 54 -12.32 1.54 7.26
N GLU A 55 -11.26 1.12 6.58
CA GLU A 55 -11.20 1.02 5.11
C GLU A 55 -11.98 -0.20 4.59
N LYS A 56 -13.32 -0.14 4.67
CA LYS A 56 -14.21 -1.32 4.54
C LYS A 56 -14.87 -1.50 3.18
N THR A 57 -14.71 -0.55 2.26
CA THR A 57 -15.55 -0.45 1.06
C THR A 57 -14.75 -0.59 -0.21
N VAL A 58 -15.43 -0.76 -1.35
CA VAL A 58 -14.76 -0.81 -2.65
C VAL A 58 -13.96 0.45 -2.96
N ALA A 59 -14.37 1.61 -2.44
CA ALA A 59 -13.67 2.88 -2.64
C ALA A 59 -12.30 2.93 -1.97
N SER A 60 -12.03 2.06 -0.98
CA SER A 60 -10.71 1.96 -0.35
C SER A 60 -9.84 0.87 -0.98
N VAL A 61 -10.40 -0.30 -1.30
CA VAL A 61 -9.60 -1.45 -1.80
C VAL A 61 -9.56 -1.60 -3.32
N ASN A 62 -10.37 -0.82 -4.06
CA ASN A 62 -10.38 -0.73 -5.52
C ASN A 62 -10.53 -2.07 -6.28
N PHE A 63 -11.16 -3.07 -5.68
CA PHE A 63 -11.54 -4.30 -6.39
C PHE A 63 -12.76 -4.07 -7.30
N THR A 64 -12.71 -4.53 -8.55
CA THR A 64 -13.79 -4.26 -9.53
C THR A 64 -14.80 -5.40 -9.65
N THR A 65 -14.35 -6.65 -9.74
CA THR A 65 -15.19 -7.81 -10.03
C THR A 65 -14.87 -8.98 -9.10
N CYS A 66 -15.91 -9.62 -8.56
CA CYS A 66 -15.79 -10.90 -7.86
C CYS A 66 -16.01 -12.07 -8.82
N LYS A 67 -15.23 -13.15 -8.63
CA LYS A 67 -15.22 -14.37 -9.43
C LYS A 67 -15.13 -14.10 -10.94
N PRO A 68 -14.15 -13.28 -11.38
CA PRO A 68 -14.00 -12.88 -12.77
C PRO A 68 -13.81 -14.12 -13.67
N GLY A 69 -14.42 -14.10 -14.85
CA GLY A 69 -14.33 -15.21 -15.80
C GLY A 69 -15.17 -16.45 -15.45
N THR A 70 -16.01 -16.39 -14.40
CA THR A 70 -16.95 -17.46 -14.04
C THR A 70 -18.40 -17.10 -14.39
N PRO A 71 -19.31 -18.08 -14.54
CA PRO A 71 -20.74 -17.80 -14.68
C PRO A 71 -21.36 -17.06 -13.49
N SER A 72 -20.71 -17.11 -12.32
CA SER A 72 -21.10 -16.39 -11.10
C SER A 72 -20.43 -15.02 -10.94
N SER A 73 -19.85 -14.48 -12.01
CA SER A 73 -19.18 -13.18 -12.00
C SER A 73 -20.16 -12.06 -11.60
N MET A 74 -19.75 -11.19 -10.69
CA MET A 74 -20.56 -10.07 -10.22
C MET A 74 -19.69 -8.84 -9.89
N PRO A 75 -20.21 -7.61 -10.02
CA PRO A 75 -19.50 -6.42 -9.56
C PRO A 75 -19.12 -6.52 -8.08
N CYS A 76 -17.94 -6.05 -7.73
CA CYS A 76 -17.49 -6.04 -6.34
C CYS A 76 -18.24 -4.98 -5.55
N ALA A 77 -18.86 -5.39 -4.44
CA ALA A 77 -19.52 -4.52 -3.48
C ALA A 77 -18.88 -4.72 -2.10
N ALA A 78 -17.55 -4.65 -2.03
CA ALA A 78 -16.77 -5.01 -0.85
C ALA A 78 -17.37 -4.42 0.45
N ASN A 79 -17.54 -5.29 1.43
CA ASN A 79 -17.90 -4.95 2.79
C ASN A 79 -16.98 -5.76 3.72
N LEU A 80 -15.95 -5.09 4.22
CA LEU A 80 -14.81 -5.75 4.86
C LEU A 80 -14.86 -5.63 6.38
N GLU A 81 -14.44 -6.70 7.04
CA GLU A 81 -14.15 -6.74 8.45
C GLU A 81 -12.66 -7.06 8.64
N TRP A 82 -11.88 -6.03 8.97
CA TRP A 82 -10.45 -6.15 9.19
C TRP A 82 -10.13 -6.80 10.54
N SER A 83 -9.04 -7.56 10.56
CA SER A 83 -8.47 -8.20 11.73
C SER A 83 -6.94 -8.16 11.63
N GLY A 84 -6.25 -8.36 12.75
CA GLY A 84 -4.78 -8.31 12.76
C GLY A 84 -4.19 -6.90 12.76
N PHE A 85 -5.01 -5.85 12.90
CA PHE A 85 -4.57 -4.46 13.05
C PHE A 85 -3.78 -4.21 14.35
N TYR A 86 -3.12 -3.06 14.42
CA TYR A 86 -2.33 -2.64 15.58
C TYR A 86 -3.24 -2.10 16.69
N GLU A 87 -3.39 -2.86 17.78
CA GLU A 87 -4.39 -2.61 18.83
C GLU A 87 -3.98 -1.59 19.90
N ASN A 88 -2.75 -1.10 19.84
CA ASN A 88 -2.20 -0.20 20.87
C ASN A 88 -2.34 1.28 20.50
N ILE A 89 -2.75 1.58 19.26
CA ILE A 89 -3.00 2.93 18.78
C ILE A 89 -4.41 2.98 18.20
N GLU A 90 -5.12 4.06 18.51
CA GLU A 90 -6.39 4.42 17.90
C GLU A 90 -6.29 5.87 17.42
N LEU A 91 -6.67 6.11 16.16
CA LEU A 91 -6.74 7.43 15.56
C LEU A 91 -8.00 8.16 16.07
N PRO A 92 -8.08 9.50 15.98
CA PRO A 92 -9.26 10.26 16.45
C PRO A 92 -10.58 9.89 15.79
N ASN A 93 -10.56 9.25 14.62
CA ASN A 93 -11.76 8.72 13.95
C ASN A 93 -12.18 7.33 14.47
N GLY A 94 -11.50 6.80 15.50
CA GLY A 94 -11.70 5.46 16.04
C GLY A 94 -11.00 4.35 15.26
N GLY A 95 -10.30 4.69 14.18
CA GLY A 95 -9.61 3.71 13.33
C GLY A 95 -8.32 3.21 13.95
N LYS A 96 -8.04 1.92 13.79
CA LYS A 96 -6.81 1.26 14.22
C LYS A 96 -5.92 0.98 13.02
N PRO A 97 -4.61 1.32 13.07
CA PRO A 97 -3.72 1.15 11.92
C PRO A 97 -3.64 -0.31 11.44
N LEU A 98 -3.70 -0.51 10.13
CA LEU A 98 -3.44 -1.81 9.53
C LEU A 98 -1.95 -2.12 9.53
N LEU A 99 -1.64 -3.41 9.71
CA LEU A 99 -0.32 -4.00 9.52
C LEU A 99 -0.32 -4.80 8.20
N ASP A 100 0.84 -5.03 7.60
CA ASP A 100 1.02 -5.92 6.44
C ASP A 100 0.49 -7.35 6.67
N THR A 101 0.47 -7.80 7.92
CA THR A 101 -0.13 -9.06 8.37
C THR A 101 -1.64 -9.00 8.59
N SER A 102 -2.27 -7.82 8.46
CA SER A 102 -3.72 -7.67 8.61
C SER A 102 -4.47 -8.35 7.47
N THR A 103 -5.61 -8.92 7.80
CA THR A 103 -6.50 -9.58 6.83
C THR A 103 -7.93 -9.09 7.01
N ALA A 104 -8.71 -9.08 5.94
CA ALA A 104 -10.11 -8.70 5.99
C ALA A 104 -11.01 -9.82 5.48
N GLN A 105 -12.10 -10.09 6.19
CA GLN A 105 -13.16 -10.96 5.67
C GLN A 105 -14.20 -10.11 4.95
N CYS A 106 -14.58 -10.50 3.73
CA CYS A 106 -15.57 -9.79 2.92
C CYS A 106 -16.93 -10.50 3.00
N SER A 107 -17.91 -9.88 3.64
CA SER A 107 -19.24 -10.48 3.77
C SER A 107 -20.05 -10.43 2.46
N ALA A 108 -19.71 -9.52 1.54
CA ALA A 108 -20.43 -9.34 0.28
C ALA A 108 -20.02 -10.38 -0.79
N GLY A 109 -18.72 -10.63 -0.95
CA GLY A 109 -18.19 -11.60 -1.92
C GLY A 109 -17.83 -12.97 -1.32
N GLY A 110 -17.76 -13.07 0.01
CA GLY A 110 -17.31 -14.27 0.74
C GLY A 110 -15.79 -14.52 0.68
N GLY A 111 -15.01 -13.55 0.19
CA GLY A 111 -13.56 -13.66 0.04
C GLY A 111 -12.78 -13.16 1.25
N THR A 112 -11.50 -13.49 1.28
CA THR A 112 -10.53 -12.94 2.24
C THR A 112 -9.57 -12.01 1.50
N ILE A 113 -9.30 -10.87 2.12
CA ILE A 113 -8.36 -9.86 1.63
C ILE A 113 -7.06 -10.01 2.42
N THR A 114 -5.93 -10.01 1.72
CA THR A 114 -4.58 -10.01 2.28
C THR A 114 -3.76 -8.86 1.70
N ILE A 115 -2.83 -8.31 2.47
CA ILE A 115 -1.99 -7.20 2.02
C ILE A 115 -0.69 -7.79 1.44
N PHE A 116 -0.44 -7.51 0.17
CA PHE A 116 0.75 -7.99 -0.56
C PHE A 116 1.90 -6.99 -0.48
N ASN A 117 1.59 -5.70 -0.53
CA ASN A 117 2.55 -4.61 -0.38
C ASN A 117 1.94 -3.54 0.53
N HIS A 118 2.69 -3.07 1.53
CA HIS A 118 2.22 -2.11 2.53
C HIS A 118 2.12 -0.66 2.04
N GLY A 119 2.61 -0.36 0.82
CA GLY A 119 2.42 0.94 0.15
C GLY A 119 3.44 2.03 0.53
N GLN A 120 4.30 1.79 1.52
CA GLN A 120 5.31 2.77 1.90
C GLN A 120 6.44 2.79 0.86
N THR A 121 7.03 3.97 0.67
CA THR A 121 8.20 4.17 -0.20
C THR A 121 9.29 4.81 0.64
N ILE A 122 10.54 4.39 0.44
CA ILE A 122 11.68 5.05 1.07
C ILE A 122 11.95 6.33 0.26
N SER A 123 11.76 7.48 0.89
CA SER A 123 12.32 8.74 0.38
C SER A 123 13.76 8.81 0.88
N ILE A 124 14.75 8.67 -0.01
CA ILE A 124 16.14 9.00 0.31
C ILE A 124 16.28 10.49 0.01
N PRO A 125 16.55 11.35 1.02
CA PRO A 125 16.79 12.76 0.77
C PRO A 125 17.97 12.92 -0.20
N ALA A 126 17.87 13.84 -1.15
CA ALA A 126 18.96 14.09 -2.11
C ALA A 126 20.29 14.42 -1.41
N SER A 127 20.24 15.10 -0.26
CA SER A 127 21.41 15.39 0.57
C SER A 127 22.13 14.12 1.07
N THR A 128 21.41 13.02 1.29
CA THR A 128 22.01 11.73 1.69
C THR A 128 22.70 11.03 0.53
N LEU A 129 22.32 11.29 -0.72
CA LEU A 129 23.04 10.81 -1.91
C LEU A 129 24.30 11.63 -2.18
N GLU A 130 24.32 12.91 -1.80
CA GLU A 130 25.50 13.79 -1.92
C GLU A 130 26.59 13.45 -0.89
N ASP A 131 26.21 12.98 0.30
CA ASP A 131 27.12 12.53 1.36
C ASP A 131 27.53 11.05 1.22
N ALA A 132 27.00 10.33 0.23
CA ALA A 132 27.33 8.94 -0.02
C ALA A 132 28.73 8.84 -0.67
N ASP A 133 29.67 8.22 0.04
CA ASP A 133 31.04 8.04 -0.43
C ASP A 133 31.08 7.29 -1.78
N GLU A 134 31.41 7.99 -2.85
CA GLU A 134 31.46 7.48 -4.22
C GLU A 134 32.42 6.28 -4.35
N ASP A 135 33.49 6.23 -3.55
CA ASP A 135 34.46 5.14 -3.56
C ASP A 135 33.91 3.86 -2.92
N ILE A 136 33.02 3.97 -1.93
CA ILE A 136 32.33 2.81 -1.33
C ILE A 136 31.24 2.30 -2.28
N HIS A 137 30.47 3.19 -2.88
CA HIS A 137 29.38 2.82 -3.79
C HIS A 137 29.87 2.13 -5.07
N SER A 138 30.97 2.62 -5.66
CA SER A 138 31.57 2.05 -6.87
C SER A 138 32.14 0.64 -6.66
N GLN A 139 32.54 0.30 -5.44
CA GLN A 139 33.00 -1.05 -5.07
C GLN A 139 31.85 -2.05 -4.90
N LEU A 140 30.69 -1.59 -4.40
CA LEU A 140 29.54 -2.45 -4.13
C LEU A 140 28.67 -2.69 -5.36
N ASN A 141 28.52 -1.68 -6.23
CA ASN A 141 27.76 -1.81 -7.47
C ASN A 141 28.43 -1.06 -8.63
N PRO A 142 29.42 -1.67 -9.29
CA PRO A 142 30.19 -1.05 -10.37
C PRO A 142 29.35 -0.63 -11.59
N MET A 143 28.10 -1.08 -11.70
CA MET A 143 27.19 -0.75 -12.80
C MET A 143 26.40 0.54 -12.58
N VAL A 144 26.39 1.11 -11.36
CA VAL A 144 25.70 2.36 -11.05
C VAL A 144 26.72 3.48 -10.96
N ASN A 145 26.69 4.42 -11.92
CA ASN A 145 27.50 5.63 -11.90
C ASN A 145 26.68 6.80 -11.33
N LEU A 146 26.91 7.13 -10.06
CA LEU A 146 26.23 8.22 -9.34
C LEU A 146 26.46 9.59 -9.99
N GLY A 147 27.61 9.81 -10.65
CA GLY A 147 27.89 11.03 -11.41
C GLY A 147 26.97 11.26 -12.63
N THR A 148 26.25 10.21 -13.07
CA THR A 148 25.26 10.27 -14.17
C THR A 148 23.81 10.17 -13.69
N ALA A 149 23.56 10.02 -12.39
CA ALA A 149 22.22 9.93 -11.81
C ALA A 149 21.54 11.32 -11.70
N LYS A 150 21.57 12.11 -12.78
CA LYS A 150 20.71 13.29 -12.91
C LYS A 150 19.45 12.89 -13.67
N TYR A 151 18.32 12.95 -12.98
CA TYR A 151 16.95 13.07 -13.48
C TYR A 151 16.56 12.18 -14.68
N ARG A 152 15.83 11.10 -14.38
CA ARG A 152 14.80 10.57 -15.27
C ARG A 152 13.44 10.94 -14.66
N ASN A 153 13.02 12.19 -14.85
CA ASN A 153 11.59 12.50 -14.90
C ASN A 153 11.14 11.99 -16.26
N GLU A 154 10.48 10.83 -16.32
CA GLU A 154 9.70 10.47 -17.51
C GLU A 154 8.30 11.01 -17.29
N ASP A 155 8.12 12.22 -17.78
CA ASP A 155 6.82 12.73 -18.19
C ASP A 155 6.13 11.67 -19.07
N TYR A 156 4.92 11.27 -18.67
CA TYR A 156 4.02 10.51 -19.51
C TYR A 156 3.58 11.43 -20.67
N ASP A 157 4.20 11.26 -21.83
CA ASP A 157 3.66 11.76 -23.09
C ASP A 157 3.28 10.58 -24.00
N GLY A 158 2.18 10.76 -24.72
CA GLY A 158 1.27 9.71 -25.18
C GLY A 158 1.87 8.59 -26.04
N ILE A 159 1.32 7.39 -25.85
CA ILE A 159 1.40 6.32 -26.85
C ILE A 159 0.31 6.62 -27.90
N GLU A 160 0.70 7.15 -29.05
CA GLU A 160 -0.10 7.05 -30.28
C GLU A 160 -0.17 5.58 -30.70
N LEU A 161 -1.40 5.05 -30.79
CA LEU A 161 -1.67 3.79 -31.46
C LEU A 161 -1.80 4.06 -32.96
N ILE A 162 -1.08 3.27 -33.75
CA ILE A 162 -1.19 3.17 -35.21
C ILE A 162 -2.63 2.88 -35.62
#